data_AF-A0AAW8PBK6-F1
#
_entry.id   AF-A0AAW8PBK6-F1
#
_cell.length_a   1.000
_cell.length_b   1.000
_cell.length_c   1.000
_cell.angle_alpha   90.00
_cell.angle_beta   90.00
_cell.angle_gamma   90.00
#
_symmetry.space_group_name_H-M   'P 1'
#
loop_
_entity.id
_entity.type
_entity.pdbx_description
1 polymer ?
#
loop_
_entity_poly.entity_id
_entity_poly.type
_entity_poly.pdbx_seq_one_letter_code
_entity_poly.pdbx_strand_id
1 'polypeptide(L)'
;LGWGGWWFWDPVENASFMPWLAGTALLHSALVMEKREALKIWTVLLAILTFSLSLMGTFLVRSGVLTSVHAFASDPSRGVFILCILLIFIGGALSLFAFRAPKLAAGGLFAPISREGALVVNNLILTVACGTVLTGTLYPLLLETLTGDKISVGPPFFNLTFGLLMAPLIVIVPFGPLLAWKRGDLLGALQRLYVVAGIAFAAALIFFYLQHGGPVLSVLGLAAGLFLVFGAVADLWYRAGIGKVAGN
;
A
#
# COMPACT_ATOMS: atom_id res chain seq x y z
N LEU A 1 -26.68 -0.66 -15.10
CA LEU A 1 -25.54 -0.36 -14.20
C LEU A 1 -26.12 0.06 -12.86
N GLY A 2 -26.12 -0.83 -11.86
CA GLY A 2 -26.39 -0.45 -10.48
C GLY A 2 -25.08 0.04 -9.89
N TRP A 3 -24.97 1.34 -9.62
CA TRP A 3 -23.81 1.96 -8.97
C TRP A 3 -23.83 1.65 -7.46
N GLY A 4 -23.72 0.36 -7.11
CA GLY A 4 -23.72 -0.16 -5.72
C GLY A 4 -22.50 0.20 -4.84
N GLY A 5 -21.88 1.37 -4.97
CA GLY A 5 -20.69 1.77 -4.20
C GLY A 5 -19.74 2.75 -4.89
N TRP A 6 -18.66 3.13 -4.18
CA TRP A 6 -17.60 4.03 -4.69
C TRP A 6 -16.37 3.30 -5.26
N TRP A 7 -16.20 2.01 -4.95
CA TRP A 7 -15.11 1.13 -5.42
C TRP A 7 -15.64 -0.29 -5.57
N PHE A 8 -15.38 -0.94 -6.71
CA PHE A 8 -15.96 -2.26 -7.05
C PHE A 8 -14.94 -3.38 -7.21
N TRP A 9 -13.66 -3.07 -7.08
CA TRP A 9 -12.57 -4.03 -7.31
C TRP A 9 -12.62 -4.64 -8.72
N ASP A 10 -13.12 -3.88 -9.70
CA ASP A 10 -13.07 -4.34 -11.08
C ASP A 10 -11.61 -4.38 -11.57
N PRO A 11 -11.27 -5.22 -12.55
CA PRO A 11 -9.88 -5.38 -12.99
C PRO A 11 -9.19 -4.07 -13.42
N VAL A 12 -9.94 -3.10 -13.96
CA VAL A 12 -9.41 -1.80 -14.38
C VAL A 12 -9.07 -0.93 -13.18
N GLU A 13 -9.98 -0.83 -12.20
CA GLU A 13 -9.72 -0.20 -10.91
C GLU A 13 -8.49 -0.80 -10.22
N ASN A 14 -8.41 -2.13 -10.15
CA ASN A 14 -7.29 -2.85 -9.54
C ASN A 14 -5.96 -2.58 -10.24
N ALA A 15 -5.97 -2.59 -11.59
CA ALA A 15 -4.81 -2.29 -12.41
C ALA A 15 -4.25 -0.89 -12.13
N SER A 16 -5.13 0.10 -11.91
CA SER A 16 -4.72 1.45 -11.56
C SER A 16 -4.23 1.57 -10.11
N PHE A 17 -4.71 0.72 -9.20
CA PHE A 17 -4.42 0.80 -7.76
C PHE A 17 -3.08 0.17 -7.36
N MET A 18 -2.70 -0.96 -7.98
CA MET A 18 -1.46 -1.67 -7.63
C MET A 18 -0.18 -0.81 -7.70
N PRO A 19 0.05 0.05 -8.72
CA PRO A 19 1.20 0.95 -8.74
C PRO A 19 1.24 1.92 -7.55
N TRP A 20 0.08 2.35 -7.02
CA TRP A 20 0.05 3.22 -5.85
C TRP A 20 0.48 2.50 -4.57
N LEU A 21 0.10 1.23 -4.40
CA LEU A 21 0.53 0.42 -3.26
C LEU A 21 2.05 0.20 -3.28
N ALA A 22 2.56 -0.29 -4.42
CA ALA A 22 3.99 -0.51 -4.59
C ALA A 22 4.81 0.80 -4.54
N GLY A 23 4.29 1.88 -5.12
CA GLY A 23 4.91 3.20 -5.12
C GLY A 23 4.95 3.83 -3.73
N THR A 24 3.91 3.64 -2.92
CA THR A 24 3.91 4.09 -1.52
C THR A 24 4.95 3.34 -0.71
N ALA A 25 5.06 2.02 -0.89
CA ALA A 25 6.11 1.21 -0.28
C ALA A 25 7.51 1.71 -0.71
N LEU A 26 7.69 1.97 -2.02
CA LEU A 26 8.92 2.51 -2.60
C LEU A 26 9.34 3.82 -1.94
N LEU A 27 8.44 4.78 -1.78
CA LEU A 27 8.74 6.07 -1.16
C LEU A 27 9.24 5.90 0.29
N HIS A 28 8.57 5.05 1.06
CA HIS A 28 9.00 4.73 2.42
C HIS A 28 10.37 4.02 2.46
N SER A 29 10.61 3.08 1.54
CA SER A 29 11.90 2.38 1.43
C SER A 29 13.03 3.32 1.01
N ALA A 30 12.75 4.26 0.10
CA ALA A 30 13.70 5.27 -0.35
C ALA A 30 14.15 6.19 0.80
N LEU A 31 13.25 6.56 1.70
CA LEU A 31 13.59 7.35 2.89
C LEU A 31 14.54 6.58 3.83
N VAL A 32 14.31 5.28 4.05
CA VAL A 32 15.22 4.44 4.84
C VAL A 32 16.57 4.34 4.16
N MET A 33 16.58 4.16 2.84
CA MET A 33 17.81 4.10 2.05
C MET A 33 18.62 5.39 2.16
N GLU A 34 18.01 6.55 1.95
CA GLU A 34 18.67 7.86 2.01
C GLU A 34 19.22 8.16 3.42
N LYS A 35 18.44 7.87 4.47
CA LYS A 35 18.87 8.21 5.84
C LYS A 35 19.86 7.20 6.41
N ARG A 36 19.72 5.92 6.07
CA ARG A 36 20.37 4.81 6.80
C ARG A 36 21.23 3.91 5.95
N GLU A 37 21.33 4.16 4.65
CA GLU A 37 22.03 3.31 3.70
C GLU A 37 21.52 1.84 3.74
N ALA A 38 20.28 1.64 4.18
CA ALA A 38 19.64 0.33 4.34
C ALA A 38 18.55 0.09 3.29
N LEU A 39 18.15 -1.17 3.10
CA LEU A 39 17.11 -1.57 2.14
C LEU A 39 17.38 -1.23 0.67
N LYS A 40 18.63 -0.97 0.26
CA LYS A 40 18.98 -0.62 -1.14
C LYS A 40 18.39 -1.59 -2.18
N ILE A 41 18.60 -2.90 -1.96
CA ILE A 41 18.09 -3.96 -2.83
C ILE A 41 16.56 -3.90 -2.92
N TRP A 42 15.90 -3.73 -1.78
CA TRP A 42 14.44 -3.66 -1.70
C TRP A 42 13.88 -2.41 -2.39
N THR A 43 14.50 -1.25 -2.19
CA THR A 43 14.12 0.01 -2.85
C THR A 43 14.23 -0.12 -4.38
N VAL A 44 15.33 -0.68 -4.89
CA VAL A 44 15.50 -0.88 -6.34
C VAL A 44 14.46 -1.87 -6.87
N LEU A 45 14.20 -2.97 -6.17
CA LEU A 45 13.18 -3.94 -6.55
C LEU A 45 11.79 -3.28 -6.61
N LEU A 46 11.40 -2.51 -5.58
CA LEU A 46 10.12 -1.80 -5.56
C LEU A 46 10.02 -0.76 -6.67
N ALA A 47 11.11 -0.10 -7.05
CA ALA A 47 11.12 0.83 -8.18
C ALA A 47 10.80 0.11 -9.49
N ILE A 48 11.45 -1.03 -9.72
CA ILE A 48 11.18 -1.88 -10.88
C ILE A 48 9.73 -2.36 -10.87
N LEU A 49 9.24 -2.88 -9.73
CA LEU A 49 7.88 -3.39 -9.60
C LEU A 49 6.82 -2.30 -9.79
N THR A 50 7.03 -1.11 -9.22
CA THR A 50 6.08 0.03 -9.37
C THR A 50 5.93 0.43 -10.83
N PHE A 51 7.05 0.57 -11.55
CA PHE A 51 7.03 0.87 -12.98
C PHE A 51 6.40 -0.28 -13.80
N SER A 52 6.77 -1.52 -13.47
CA SER A 52 6.24 -2.73 -14.11
C SER A 52 4.72 -2.83 -13.96
N LEU A 53 4.17 -2.55 -12.78
CA LEU A 53 2.74 -2.56 -12.52
C LEU A 53 2.01 -1.46 -13.29
N SER A 54 2.64 -0.29 -13.48
CA SER A 54 2.07 0.79 -14.30
C SER A 54 1.97 0.38 -15.78
N LEU A 55 3.04 -0.23 -16.33
CA LEU A 55 3.01 -0.79 -17.69
C LEU A 55 2.01 -1.94 -17.81
N MET A 56 1.94 -2.81 -16.80
CA MET A 56 1.00 -3.94 -16.76
C MET A 56 -0.44 -3.42 -16.79
N GLY A 57 -0.74 -2.35 -16.05
CA GLY A 57 -2.06 -1.72 -16.10
C GLY A 57 -2.44 -1.28 -17.51
N THR A 58 -1.50 -0.69 -18.26
CA THR A 58 -1.71 -0.33 -19.68
C THR A 58 -2.04 -1.55 -20.53
N PHE A 59 -1.32 -2.66 -20.35
CA PHE A 59 -1.60 -3.91 -21.05
C PHE A 59 -2.99 -4.46 -20.70
N LEU A 60 -3.32 -4.55 -19.42
CA LEU A 60 -4.58 -5.10 -18.93
C LEU A 60 -5.80 -4.35 -19.50
N VAL A 61 -5.73 -3.02 -19.58
CA VAL A 61 -6.87 -2.19 -20.02
C VAL A 61 -6.95 -1.98 -21.54
N ARG A 62 -5.87 -2.26 -22.30
CA ARG A 62 -5.80 -2.01 -23.76
C ARG A 62 -5.67 -3.26 -24.63
N SER A 63 -5.20 -4.37 -24.08
CA SER A 63 -4.97 -5.60 -24.86
C SER A 63 -6.25 -6.34 -25.25
N GLY A 64 -7.37 -6.05 -24.57
CA GLY A 64 -8.60 -6.84 -24.71
C GLY A 64 -8.55 -8.19 -23.99
N VAL A 65 -7.51 -8.45 -23.18
CA VAL A 65 -7.37 -9.70 -22.43
C VAL A 65 -8.35 -9.81 -21.25
N LEU A 66 -8.81 -8.66 -20.73
CA LEU A 66 -9.77 -8.59 -19.64
C LEU A 66 -11.16 -8.22 -20.17
N THR A 67 -12.18 -8.86 -19.60
CA THR A 67 -13.57 -8.42 -19.75
C THR A 67 -13.90 -7.42 -18.64
N SER A 68 -13.93 -6.12 -18.96
CA SER A 68 -14.41 -5.07 -18.04
C SER A 68 -15.18 -4.00 -18.82
N VAL A 69 -16.21 -3.46 -18.17
CA VAL A 69 -16.99 -2.33 -18.68
C VAL A 69 -16.18 -1.03 -18.72
N HIS A 70 -15.10 -0.95 -17.95
CA HIS A 70 -14.19 0.20 -17.92
C HIS A 70 -12.99 0.06 -18.88
N ALA A 71 -12.92 -1.02 -19.66
CA ALA A 71 -11.83 -1.23 -20.61
C ALA A 71 -11.95 -0.25 -21.80
N PHE A 72 -10.82 0.33 -22.23
CA PHE A 72 -10.78 1.34 -23.29
C PHE A 72 -10.20 0.75 -24.59
N ALA A 73 -10.98 0.73 -25.67
CA ALA A 73 -10.54 0.37 -27.03
C ALA A 73 -9.64 -0.89 -27.08
N SER A 74 -10.28 -2.06 -27.13
CA SER A 74 -9.63 -3.37 -27.23
C SER A 74 -9.18 -3.65 -28.67
N ASP A 75 -7.86 -3.68 -28.89
CA ASP A 75 -7.24 -4.11 -30.15
C ASP A 75 -6.14 -5.13 -29.84
N PRO A 76 -6.34 -6.42 -30.14
CA PRO A 76 -5.37 -7.47 -29.85
C PRO A 76 -3.99 -7.22 -30.46
N SER A 77 -3.92 -6.55 -31.61
CA SER A 77 -2.64 -6.22 -32.26
C SER A 77 -1.80 -5.25 -31.43
N ARG A 78 -2.44 -4.26 -30.78
CA ARG A 78 -1.81 -3.36 -29.82
C ARG A 78 -1.42 -4.09 -28.55
N GLY A 79 -2.23 -5.06 -28.12
CA GLY A 79 -1.93 -5.93 -26.99
C GLY A 79 -0.58 -6.64 -27.14
N VAL A 80 -0.30 -7.21 -28.31
CA VAL A 80 0.99 -7.87 -28.60
C VAL A 80 2.16 -6.88 -28.54
N PHE A 81 2.01 -5.68 -29.10
CA PHE A 81 3.05 -4.66 -29.04
C PHE A 81 3.37 -4.24 -27.60
N ILE A 82 2.34 -4.03 -26.77
CA ILE A 82 2.51 -3.70 -25.35
C ILE A 82 3.12 -4.88 -24.59
N LEU A 83 2.77 -6.13 -24.93
CA LEU A 83 3.36 -7.32 -24.33
C LEU A 83 4.87 -7.39 -24.60
N CYS A 84 5.31 -7.09 -25.83
CA CYS A 84 6.73 -6.99 -26.15
C CYS A 84 7.44 -5.91 -25.32
N ILE A 85 6.82 -4.74 -25.14
CA ILE A 85 7.34 -3.68 -24.26
C ILE A 85 7.45 -4.19 -22.82
N LEU A 86 6.43 -4.87 -22.29
CA LEU A 86 6.47 -5.45 -20.95
C LEU A 86 7.63 -6.44 -20.80
N LEU A 87 7.79 -7.37 -21.74
CA LEU A 87 8.87 -8.35 -21.69
C LEU A 87 10.26 -7.69 -21.68
N ILE A 88 10.47 -6.67 -22.52
CA ILE A 88 11.75 -5.96 -22.61
C ILE A 88 12.01 -5.16 -21.33
N PHE A 89 11.06 -4.34 -20.89
CA PHE A 89 11.28 -3.43 -19.76
C PHE A 89 11.29 -4.18 -18.42
N ILE A 90 10.33 -5.08 -18.18
CA ILE A 90 10.26 -5.84 -16.93
C ILE A 90 11.38 -6.89 -16.90
N GLY A 91 11.47 -7.72 -17.95
CA GLY A 91 12.48 -8.76 -18.04
C GLY A 91 13.88 -8.18 -18.00
N GLY A 92 14.15 -7.15 -18.82
CA GLY A 92 15.44 -6.46 -18.84
C GLY A 92 15.81 -5.83 -17.50
N ALA A 93 14.87 -5.13 -16.84
CA ALA A 93 15.13 -4.53 -15.53
C ALA A 93 15.38 -5.57 -14.44
N LEU A 94 14.59 -6.65 -14.38
CA LEU A 94 14.77 -7.73 -13.41
C LEU A 94 16.05 -8.53 -13.66
N SER A 95 16.41 -8.81 -14.91
CA SER A 95 17.69 -9.44 -15.25
C SER A 95 18.87 -8.55 -14.84
N LEU A 96 18.82 -7.25 -15.17
CA LEU A 96 19.86 -6.31 -14.76
C LEU A 96 19.96 -6.22 -13.22
N PHE A 97 18.82 -6.20 -12.53
CA PHE A 97 18.76 -6.24 -11.08
C PHE A 97 19.42 -7.50 -10.53
N ALA A 98 19.08 -8.68 -11.05
CA ALA A 98 19.69 -9.94 -10.62
C ALA A 98 21.22 -9.94 -10.80
N PHE A 99 21.73 -9.40 -11.92
CA PHE A 99 23.17 -9.30 -12.17
C PHE A 99 23.88 -8.26 -11.29
N ARG A 100 23.20 -7.20 -10.87
CA ARG A 100 23.78 -6.09 -10.09
C ARG A 100 23.54 -6.20 -8.59
N ALA A 101 22.56 -6.99 -8.16
CA ALA A 101 22.18 -7.15 -6.75
C ALA A 101 23.37 -7.51 -5.84
N PRO A 102 24.31 -8.40 -6.21
CA PRO A 102 25.46 -8.71 -5.35
C PRO A 102 26.42 -7.54 -5.10
N LYS A 103 26.41 -6.52 -5.98
CA LYS A 103 27.24 -5.31 -5.83
C LYS A 103 26.60 -4.26 -4.91
N LEU A 104 25.33 -4.45 -4.52
CA LEU A 104 24.65 -3.56 -3.60
C LEU A 104 25.01 -3.95 -2.16
N ALA A 105 25.71 -3.06 -1.46
CA ALA A 105 26.14 -3.30 -0.08
C ALA A 105 24.95 -3.61 0.84
N ALA A 106 25.16 -4.59 1.74
CA ALA A 106 24.24 -4.83 2.85
C ALA A 106 24.20 -3.59 3.76
N GLY A 107 22.99 -3.16 4.09
CA GLY A 107 22.75 -1.92 4.83
C GLY A 107 23.12 -1.98 6.32
N GLY A 108 23.01 -0.83 6.98
CA GLY A 108 23.24 -0.73 8.43
C GLY A 108 22.18 -1.48 9.26
N LEU A 109 22.62 -2.09 10.37
CA LEU A 109 21.74 -2.74 11.33
C LEU A 109 20.87 -1.72 12.08
N PHE A 110 19.63 -2.11 12.42
CA PHE A 110 18.70 -1.33 13.23
C PHE A 110 17.90 -2.25 14.15
N ALA A 111 17.44 -1.73 15.30
CA ALA A 111 16.59 -2.50 16.21
C ALA A 111 15.18 -2.68 15.62
N PRO A 112 14.48 -3.81 15.90
CA PRO A 112 13.11 -4.02 15.41
C PRO A 112 12.15 -2.90 15.81
N ILE A 113 12.28 -2.38 17.03
CA ILE A 113 11.56 -1.20 17.50
C ILE A 113 12.38 0.04 17.13
N SER A 114 12.11 0.57 15.95
CA SER A 114 12.73 1.78 15.41
C SER A 114 11.87 2.35 14.27
N ARG A 115 12.19 3.55 13.81
CA ARG A 115 11.56 4.11 12.61
C ARG A 115 11.78 3.22 11.38
N GLU A 116 12.98 2.65 11.24
CA GLU A 116 13.28 1.67 10.18
C GLU A 116 12.37 0.45 10.27
N GLY A 117 12.24 -0.14 11.47
CA GLY A 117 11.40 -1.31 11.68
C GLY A 117 9.93 -1.04 11.34
N ALA A 118 9.39 0.11 11.76
CA ALA A 118 8.04 0.52 11.39
C ALA A 118 7.87 0.69 9.87
N LEU A 119 8.86 1.28 9.19
CA LEU A 119 8.85 1.45 7.74
C LEU A 119 9.00 0.12 6.98
N VAL A 120 9.72 -0.85 7.54
CA VAL A 120 9.83 -2.22 7.01
C VAL A 120 8.50 -2.96 7.14
N VAL A 121 7.84 -2.89 8.29
CA VAL A 121 6.51 -3.51 8.48
C VAL A 121 5.49 -2.88 7.53
N ASN A 122 5.50 -1.55 7.40
CA ASN A 122 4.66 -0.83 6.44
C ASN A 122 4.91 -1.34 5.00
N ASN A 123 6.17 -1.41 4.59
CA ASN A 123 6.56 -1.93 3.28
C ASN A 123 6.09 -3.37 3.05
N LEU A 124 6.26 -4.24 4.03
CA LEU A 124 5.85 -5.64 3.93
C LEU A 124 4.34 -5.73 3.70
N ILE A 125 3.54 -5.03 4.51
CA ILE A 125 2.08 -5.07 4.39
C ILE A 125 1.62 -4.50 3.04
N LEU A 126 2.16 -3.35 2.62
CA LEU A 126 1.80 -2.75 1.32
C LEU A 126 2.16 -3.65 0.13
N THR A 127 3.33 -4.29 0.16
CA THR A 127 3.77 -5.20 -0.90
C THR A 127 2.92 -6.47 -0.92
N VAL A 128 2.56 -7.04 0.24
CA VAL A 128 1.67 -8.20 0.33
C VAL A 128 0.25 -7.84 -0.12
N ALA A 129 -0.23 -6.65 0.23
CA ALA A 129 -1.53 -6.15 -0.24
C ALA A 129 -1.54 -5.98 -1.76
N CYS A 130 -0.48 -5.41 -2.34
CA CYS A 130 -0.31 -5.32 -3.78
C CYS A 130 -0.29 -6.70 -4.44
N GLY A 131 0.45 -7.66 -3.87
CA GLY A 131 0.48 -9.05 -4.36
C GLY A 131 -0.88 -9.72 -4.30
N THR A 132 -1.64 -9.50 -3.23
CA THR A 132 -3.01 -10.01 -3.06
C THR A 132 -3.95 -9.48 -4.16
N VAL A 133 -3.90 -8.16 -4.42
CA VAL A 133 -4.71 -7.54 -5.47
C VAL A 133 -4.29 -8.06 -6.85
N LEU A 134 -2.99 -8.19 -7.10
CA LEU A 134 -2.45 -8.77 -8.34
C LEU A 134 -2.93 -10.20 -8.55
N THR A 135 -2.86 -11.05 -7.52
CA THR A 135 -3.35 -12.43 -7.58
C THR A 135 -4.84 -12.46 -7.85
N GLY A 136 -5.66 -11.70 -7.11
CA GLY A 136 -7.11 -11.65 -7.36
C GLY A 136 -7.47 -11.16 -8.77
N THR A 137 -6.66 -10.28 -9.34
CA THR A 137 -6.87 -9.72 -10.69
C THR A 137 -6.43 -10.68 -11.80
N LEU A 138 -5.29 -11.35 -11.64
CA LEU A 138 -4.72 -12.23 -12.68
C LEU A 138 -5.20 -13.68 -12.58
N TYR A 139 -5.69 -14.13 -11.42
CA TYR A 139 -6.10 -15.52 -11.22
C TYR A 139 -7.23 -15.97 -12.16
N PRO A 140 -8.33 -15.20 -12.35
CA PRO A 140 -9.35 -15.54 -13.35
C PRO A 140 -8.79 -15.70 -14.76
N LEU A 141 -7.88 -14.80 -15.16
CA LEU A 141 -7.26 -14.85 -16.48
C LEU A 141 -6.39 -16.10 -16.64
N LEU A 142 -5.58 -16.44 -15.64
CA LEU A 142 -4.77 -17.65 -15.66
C LEU A 142 -5.64 -18.91 -15.75
N LEU A 143 -6.72 -18.98 -14.96
CA LEU A 143 -7.63 -20.12 -14.97
C LEU A 143 -8.31 -20.29 -16.32
N GLU A 144 -8.82 -19.20 -16.91
CA GLU A 144 -9.44 -19.21 -18.23
C GLU A 144 -8.46 -19.72 -19.29
N THR A 145 -7.19 -19.29 -19.26
CA THR A 145 -6.19 -19.74 -20.25
C THR A 145 -5.78 -21.20 -20.10
N LEU A 146 -5.80 -21.76 -18.89
CA LEU A 146 -5.34 -23.13 -18.62
C LEU A 146 -6.45 -24.18 -18.72
N THR A 147 -7.67 -23.80 -18.32
CA THR A 147 -8.81 -24.73 -18.18
C THR A 147 -9.99 -24.39 -19.08
N GLY A 148 -10.07 -23.15 -19.58
CA GLY A 148 -11.24 -22.63 -20.27
C GLY A 148 -12.35 -22.12 -19.34
N ASP A 149 -12.25 -22.36 -18.02
CA ASP A 149 -13.25 -21.95 -17.06
C ASP A 149 -13.20 -20.44 -16.80
N LYS A 150 -14.35 -19.78 -16.95
CA LYS A 150 -14.51 -18.35 -16.66
C LYS A 150 -15.06 -18.15 -15.26
N ILE A 151 -14.22 -17.65 -14.38
CA ILE A 151 -14.60 -17.23 -13.03
C ILE A 151 -14.50 -15.71 -12.90
N SER A 152 -15.13 -15.17 -11.87
CA SER A 152 -14.93 -13.78 -11.47
C SER A 152 -14.58 -13.73 -10.00
N VAL A 153 -13.55 -12.95 -9.67
CA VAL A 153 -13.17 -12.64 -8.29
C VAL A 153 -13.71 -11.25 -7.99
N GLY A 154 -14.70 -11.18 -7.09
CA GLY A 154 -15.40 -9.95 -6.75
C GLY A 154 -15.06 -9.38 -5.37
N PRO A 155 -15.81 -8.35 -4.93
CA PRO A 155 -15.60 -7.66 -3.67
C PRO A 155 -15.43 -8.53 -2.41
N PRO A 156 -16.11 -9.69 -2.23
CA PRO A 156 -15.93 -10.51 -1.03
C PRO A 156 -14.47 -10.95 -0.80
N PHE A 157 -13.76 -11.32 -1.87
CA PHE A 157 -12.35 -11.72 -1.77
C PHE A 157 -11.47 -10.53 -1.38
N PHE A 158 -11.59 -9.42 -2.10
CA PHE A 158 -10.74 -8.25 -1.90
C PHE A 158 -11.03 -7.55 -0.57
N ASN A 159 -12.29 -7.34 -0.20
CA ASN A 159 -12.65 -6.70 1.08
C ASN A 159 -12.11 -7.49 2.27
N LEU A 160 -12.19 -8.83 2.23
CA LEU A 160 -11.66 -9.67 3.29
C LEU A 160 -10.12 -9.60 3.34
N THR A 161 -9.46 -9.90 2.22
CA THR A 161 -8.01 -10.05 2.18
C THR A 161 -7.28 -8.71 2.32
N PHE A 162 -7.67 -7.70 1.54
CA PHE A 162 -7.11 -6.36 1.61
C PHE A 162 -7.48 -5.67 2.92
N GLY A 163 -8.73 -5.81 3.39
CA GLY A 163 -9.16 -5.25 4.67
C GLY A 163 -8.35 -5.81 5.85
N LEU A 164 -8.08 -7.12 5.87
CA LEU A 164 -7.27 -7.77 6.91
C LEU A 164 -5.83 -7.26 6.94
N LEU A 165 -5.26 -6.94 5.77
CA LEU A 165 -3.90 -6.39 5.66
C LEU A 165 -3.86 -4.91 6.05
N MET A 166 -4.85 -4.11 5.62
CA MET A 166 -4.87 -2.67 5.86
C MET A 166 -5.23 -2.30 7.30
N ALA A 167 -6.07 -3.10 7.97
CA ALA A 167 -6.47 -2.84 9.35
C ALA A 167 -5.27 -2.66 10.32
N PRO A 168 -4.30 -3.61 10.41
CA PRO A 168 -3.13 -3.41 11.25
C PRO A 168 -2.22 -2.28 10.74
N LEU A 169 -2.13 -2.07 9.43
CA LEU A 169 -1.31 -1.00 8.86
C LEU A 169 -1.77 0.39 9.35
N ILE A 170 -3.07 0.66 9.30
CA ILE A 170 -3.66 1.95 9.71
C ILE A 170 -3.36 2.22 11.20
N VAL A 171 -3.35 1.19 12.04
CA VAL A 171 -3.02 1.30 13.46
C VAL A 171 -1.52 1.57 13.67
N ILE A 172 -0.65 0.94 12.88
CA ILE A 172 0.81 1.03 13.06
C ILE A 172 1.39 2.34 12.50
N VAL A 173 0.84 2.87 11.40
CA VAL A 173 1.39 4.02 10.67
C VAL A 173 1.69 5.24 11.55
N PRO A 174 0.79 5.68 12.47
CA PRO A 174 1.05 6.82 13.34
C PRO A 174 2.26 6.70 14.26
N PHE A 175 2.69 5.47 14.58
CA PHE A 175 3.85 5.23 15.43
C PHE A 175 5.16 5.54 14.73
N GLY A 176 5.27 5.24 13.43
CA GLY A 176 6.52 5.34 12.67
C GLY A 176 7.21 6.70 12.78
N PRO A 177 6.52 7.83 12.51
CA PRO A 177 7.08 9.17 12.64
C PRO A 177 7.53 9.54 14.07
N LEU A 178 6.90 8.96 15.10
CA LEU A 178 7.23 9.24 16.51
C LEU A 178 8.41 8.42 17.03
N LEU A 179 8.71 7.28 16.39
CA LEU A 179 9.89 6.48 16.72
C LEU A 179 11.17 7.15 16.19
N ALA A 180 12.25 7.05 16.97
CA ALA A 180 13.57 7.49 16.54
C ALA A 180 14.23 6.45 15.60
N TRP A 181 15.18 6.94 14.80
CA TRP A 181 16.05 6.08 14.00
C TRP A 181 16.97 5.23 14.89
N LYS A 182 17.40 4.04 14.43
CA LYS A 182 18.22 3.03 15.14
C LYS A 182 17.49 2.31 16.27
N ARG A 183 16.95 3.07 17.21
CA ARG A 183 16.31 2.58 18.44
C ARG A 183 15.21 3.55 18.86
N GLY A 184 13.98 3.10 18.73
CA GLY A 184 12.80 3.86 19.12
C GLY A 184 12.45 3.67 20.60
N ASP A 185 11.72 4.66 21.13
CA ASP A 185 11.05 4.57 22.42
C ASP A 185 9.56 4.30 22.19
N LEU A 186 9.16 3.03 22.27
CA LEU A 186 7.78 2.61 22.05
C LEU A 186 6.84 3.14 23.13
N LEU A 187 7.28 3.19 24.39
CA LEU A 187 6.46 3.68 25.49
C LEU A 187 6.19 5.18 25.32
N GLY A 188 7.22 5.95 24.96
CA GLY A 188 7.07 7.37 24.64
C GLY A 188 6.13 7.60 23.44
N ALA A 189 6.19 6.76 22.41
CA ALA A 189 5.25 6.85 21.28
C ALA A 189 3.80 6.53 21.70
N LEU A 190 3.60 5.48 22.50
CA LEU A 190 2.27 5.13 23.05
C LEU A 190 1.68 6.25 23.89
N GLN A 191 2.49 6.86 24.76
CA GLN A 191 2.07 7.99 25.61
C GLN A 191 1.70 9.25 24.80
N ARG A 192 2.25 9.43 23.59
CA ARG A 192 1.86 10.54 22.71
C ARG A 192 0.60 10.24 21.93
N LEU A 193 0.39 8.97 21.57
CA LEU A 193 -0.72 8.53 20.74
C LEU A 193 -1.99 8.17 21.53
N TYR A 194 -1.94 7.91 22.84
CA TYR A 194 -3.16 7.52 23.58
C TYR A 194 -4.23 8.63 23.56
N VAL A 195 -3.83 9.90 23.67
CA VAL A 195 -4.75 11.04 23.60
C VAL A 195 -5.39 11.11 22.21
N VAL A 196 -4.56 10.94 21.18
CA VAL A 196 -4.99 10.90 19.77
C VAL A 196 -5.99 9.77 19.54
N ALA A 197 -5.71 8.58 20.08
CA ALA A 197 -6.58 7.42 20.00
C ALA A 197 -7.92 7.66 20.71
N GLY A 198 -7.90 8.27 21.90
CA GLY A 198 -9.11 8.63 22.64
C GLY A 198 -9.99 9.63 21.87
N ILE A 199 -9.38 10.68 21.31
CA ILE A 199 -10.10 11.69 20.50
C ILE A 199 -10.68 11.05 19.23
N ALA A 200 -9.90 10.23 18.53
CA ALA A 200 -10.35 9.55 17.32
C ALA A 200 -11.54 8.60 17.61
N PHE A 201 -11.47 7.85 18.71
CA PHE A 201 -12.53 6.95 19.13
C PHE A 201 -13.80 7.71 19.54
N ALA A 202 -13.69 8.77 20.33
CA ALA A 202 -14.82 9.60 20.72
C ALA A 202 -15.50 10.25 19.51
N ALA A 203 -14.72 10.79 18.58
CA ALA A 203 -15.24 11.37 17.34
C ALA A 203 -15.99 10.31 16.50
N ALA A 204 -15.44 9.10 16.39
CA ALA A 204 -16.11 8.01 15.68
C ALA A 204 -17.44 7.60 16.33
N LEU A 205 -17.52 7.53 17.67
CA LEU A 205 -18.77 7.26 18.38
C LEU A 205 -19.82 8.35 18.18
N ILE A 206 -19.42 9.62 18.16
CA ILE A 206 -20.33 10.75 17.89
C ILE A 206 -20.88 10.64 16.47
N PHE A 207 -20.01 10.39 15.48
CA PHE A 207 -20.43 10.21 14.09
C PHE A 207 -21.35 9.00 13.92
N PHE A 208 -21.05 7.89 14.60
CA PHE A 208 -21.93 6.72 14.63
C PHE A 208 -23.29 7.14 15.16
N TYR A 209 -23.37 7.73 16.36
CA TYR A 209 -24.61 8.17 17.02
C TYR A 209 -25.52 8.96 16.07
N LEU A 210 -24.95 9.89 15.31
CA LEU A 210 -25.68 10.73 14.34
C LEU A 210 -26.21 9.98 13.12
N GLN A 211 -25.71 8.78 12.81
CA GLN A 211 -25.98 8.05 11.55
C GLN A 211 -26.76 6.72 11.68
N HIS A 212 -27.27 6.35 12.85
CA HIS A 212 -27.66 4.95 13.14
C HIS A 212 -28.81 4.32 12.33
N GLY A 213 -28.47 3.89 11.13
CA GLY A 213 -28.86 2.61 10.53
C GLY A 213 -27.69 1.88 9.85
N GLY A 214 -26.44 2.33 10.04
CA GLY A 214 -25.26 1.83 9.31
C GLY A 214 -24.51 0.65 9.95
N PRO A 215 -23.63 -0.06 9.20
CA PRO A 215 -22.85 -1.20 9.70
C PRO A 215 -21.78 -0.80 10.73
N VAL A 216 -21.63 -1.57 11.83
CA VAL A 216 -20.64 -1.32 12.91
C VAL A 216 -19.20 -1.15 12.41
N LEU A 217 -18.82 -1.84 11.33
CA LEU A 217 -17.49 -1.76 10.75
C LEU A 217 -17.13 -0.37 10.21
N SER A 218 -18.12 0.42 9.77
CA SER A 218 -17.87 1.79 9.29
C SER A 218 -17.38 2.71 10.41
N VAL A 219 -17.86 2.48 11.64
CA VAL A 219 -17.46 3.22 12.84
C VAL A 219 -16.00 2.94 13.18
N LEU A 220 -15.63 1.66 13.17
CA LEU A 220 -14.26 1.23 13.43
C LEU A 220 -13.31 1.77 12.36
N GLY A 221 -13.73 1.73 11.09
CA GLY A 221 -12.99 2.33 9.98
C GLY A 221 -12.81 3.84 10.14
N LEU A 222 -13.86 4.55 10.55
CA LEU A 222 -13.80 5.99 10.80
C LEU A 222 -12.87 6.32 11.98
N ALA A 223 -12.96 5.59 13.09
CA ALA A 223 -12.07 5.74 14.23
C ALA A 223 -10.61 5.54 13.83
N ALA A 224 -10.32 4.48 13.08
CA ALA A 224 -8.98 4.17 12.60
C ALA A 224 -8.46 5.26 11.64
N GLY A 225 -9.31 5.76 10.74
CA GLY A 225 -8.98 6.85 9.83
C GLY A 225 -8.68 8.17 10.57
N LEU A 226 -9.52 8.55 11.54
CA LEU A 226 -9.29 9.73 12.38
C LEU A 226 -8.03 9.58 13.23
N PHE A 227 -7.76 8.39 13.76
CA PHE A 227 -6.53 8.11 14.48
C PHE A 227 -5.30 8.31 13.60
N LEU A 228 -5.35 7.85 12.35
CA LEU A 228 -4.28 8.04 11.39
C LEU A 228 -4.03 9.52 11.09
N VAL A 229 -5.10 10.28 10.80
CA VAL A 229 -5.01 11.71 10.49
C VAL A 229 -4.49 12.50 11.70
N PHE A 230 -5.11 12.33 12.87
CA PHE A 230 -4.70 13.04 14.07
C PHE A 230 -3.31 12.60 14.56
N GLY A 231 -2.90 11.35 14.32
CA GLY A 231 -1.55 10.88 14.61
C GLY A 231 -0.49 11.57 13.76
N ALA A 232 -0.77 11.78 12.46
CA ALA A 232 0.10 12.55 11.59
C ALA A 232 0.19 14.03 12.03
N VAL A 233 -0.94 14.63 12.40
CA VAL A 233 -0.99 16.00 12.96
C VAL A 233 -0.20 16.08 14.27
N ALA A 234 -0.27 15.07 15.13
CA ALA A 234 0.48 15.04 16.38
C ALA A 234 2.00 15.05 16.12
N ASP A 235 2.51 14.27 15.15
CA ASP A 235 3.93 14.33 14.77
C ASP A 235 4.34 15.74 14.32
N LEU A 236 3.53 16.40 13.49
CA LEU A 236 3.79 17.78 13.07
C LEU A 236 3.79 18.76 14.25
N TRP A 237 2.82 18.63 15.16
CA TRP A 237 2.71 19.44 16.38
C TRP A 237 3.97 19.31 17.26
N TYR A 238 4.43 18.07 17.51
CA TYR A 238 5.63 17.82 18.30
C TYR A 238 6.90 18.37 17.64
N ARG A 239 6.99 18.32 16.30
CA ARG A 239 8.11 18.87 15.54
C ARG A 239 8.13 20.40 15.50
N ALA A 240 6.95 21.02 15.46
CA ALA A 240 6.80 22.47 15.52
C ALA A 240 7.18 23.06 16.88
N GLY A 241 7.39 22.22 17.91
CA GLY A 241 7.79 22.67 19.25
C GLY A 241 6.69 23.40 20.01
N ILE A 242 5.44 23.31 19.55
CA ILE A 242 4.30 23.99 20.16
C ILE A 242 4.08 23.43 21.57
N GLY A 243 4.11 24.32 22.58
CA GLY A 243 3.97 23.94 23.99
C GLY A 243 5.28 23.64 24.71
N LYS A 244 6.44 23.71 24.04
CA LYS A 244 7.72 23.82 24.75
C LYS A 244 7.83 25.25 25.28
N VAL A 245 7.60 25.42 26.58
CA VAL A 245 8.02 26.66 27.28
C VAL A 245 9.52 26.79 27.06
N ALA A 246 9.95 27.93 26.52
CA ALA A 246 11.38 28.25 26.44
C ALA A 246 11.93 28.16 27.86
N GLY A 247 12.74 27.13 28.13
CA GLY A 247 13.43 27.02 29.40
C GLY A 247 14.40 28.19 29.50
N ASN A 248 14.20 29.05 30.51
CA ASN A 248 15.23 29.96 31.00
C ASN A 248 16.43 29.15 31.54
#